data_AF-K2ECW9-F1
#
_entry.id   AF-K2ECW9-F1
#
_cell.length_a   1.000
_cell.length_b   1.000
_cell.length_c   1.000
_cell.angle_alpha   90.00
_cell.angle_beta   90.00
_cell.angle_gamma   90.00
#
_symmetry.space_group_name_H-M   'P 1'
#
loop_
_entity.id
_entity.type
_entity.pdbx_description
1 polymer ?
#
loop_
_entity_poly.entity_id
_entity_poly.type
_entity_poly.pdbx_seq_one_letter_code
_entity_poly.pdbx_strand_id
1 'polypeptide(L)'
;MANFTTINKKDKRDILTIKAKESFYNNVSNLMSKANEVAVETKLQSKKDKANNINLVSRGSVPESHKMIADSFMIIKKIFGKPVIQCRPLTEEMEFLAKYDFNQLEFSTYKQIENELSLLKKWSYSRNPEIQKASDAIITIRAKELKNLIATNYVNITNEIYNGYKALEQYFENISKYQR
;
A
#
# COMPACT_ATOMS: atom_id res chain seq x y z
N MET A 1 -10.51 -67.28 52.22
CA MET A 1 -9.48 -66.25 52.47
C MET A 1 -8.97 -65.73 51.13
N ALA A 2 -8.98 -64.40 50.97
CA ALA A 2 -8.33 -63.55 49.95
C ALA A 2 -8.60 -63.78 48.44
N ASN A 3 -9.41 -62.86 47.88
CA ASN A 3 -9.51 -62.58 46.44
C ASN A 3 -8.26 -61.84 45.95
N PHE A 4 -7.63 -62.32 44.88
CA PHE A 4 -6.62 -61.56 44.12
C PHE A 4 -7.08 -61.36 42.68
N THR A 5 -7.82 -60.27 42.43
CA THR A 5 -7.94 -59.67 41.10
C THR A 5 -6.76 -58.72 40.91
N THR A 6 -5.69 -59.21 40.29
CA THR A 6 -4.56 -58.41 39.83
C THR A 6 -4.97 -57.63 38.57
N ILE A 7 -5.60 -56.47 38.75
CA ILE A 7 -5.77 -55.52 37.64
C ILE A 7 -4.38 -55.00 37.29
N ASN A 8 -3.92 -55.38 36.10
CA ASN A 8 -2.61 -55.10 35.54
C ASN A 8 -2.35 -53.59 35.54
N LYS A 9 -1.36 -53.12 36.33
CA LYS A 9 -1.02 -51.69 36.48
C LYS A 9 -0.55 -51.03 35.18
N LYS A 10 -0.26 -51.82 34.14
CA LYS A 10 0.20 -51.35 32.82
C LYS A 10 -0.93 -50.73 32.00
N ASP A 11 -2.10 -51.39 31.93
CA ASP A 11 -3.25 -50.93 31.13
C ASP A 11 -3.83 -49.58 31.60
N LYS A 12 -3.84 -49.31 32.91
CA LYS A 12 -4.32 -48.02 33.43
C LYS A 12 -3.41 -46.85 33.04
N ARG A 13 -2.09 -47.07 32.94
CA ARG A 13 -1.12 -46.03 32.53
C ARG A 13 -1.24 -45.72 31.04
N ASP A 14 -1.51 -46.74 30.23
CA ASP A 14 -1.69 -46.60 28.79
C ASP A 14 -3.00 -45.84 28.48
N ILE A 15 -4.09 -46.11 29.21
CA ILE A 15 -5.35 -45.34 29.08
C ILE A 15 -5.18 -43.87 29.52
N LEU A 16 -4.42 -43.62 30.60
CA LEU A 16 -4.13 -42.26 31.09
C LEU A 16 -3.29 -41.45 30.10
N THR A 17 -2.31 -42.08 29.46
CA THR A 17 -1.46 -41.43 28.45
C THR A 17 -2.20 -41.17 27.14
N ILE A 18 -3.14 -42.04 26.74
CA ILE A 18 -4.02 -41.79 25.59
C ILE A 18 -4.95 -40.59 25.83
N LYS A 19 -5.62 -40.53 26.98
CA LYS A 19 -6.50 -39.39 27.33
C LYS A 19 -5.75 -38.06 27.43
N ALA A 20 -4.50 -38.07 27.91
CA ALA A 20 -3.66 -36.88 27.95
C ALA A 20 -3.24 -36.41 26.55
N LYS A 21 -3.05 -37.33 25.60
CA LYS A 21 -2.78 -36.98 24.19
C LYS A 21 -4.02 -36.39 23.52
N GLU A 22 -5.19 -36.99 23.71
CA GLU A 22 -6.45 -36.48 23.15
C GLU A 22 -6.78 -35.07 23.64
N SER A 23 -6.61 -34.80 24.94
CA SER A 23 -6.82 -33.45 25.49
C SER A 23 -5.81 -32.43 24.93
N PHE A 24 -4.56 -32.84 24.72
CA PHE A 24 -3.55 -32.00 24.08
C PHE A 24 -3.92 -31.66 22.63
N TYR A 25 -4.33 -32.64 21.81
CA TYR A 25 -4.73 -32.40 20.42
C TYR A 25 -5.97 -31.51 20.32
N ASN A 26 -6.96 -31.69 21.20
CA ASN A 26 -8.15 -30.84 21.23
C ASN A 26 -7.80 -29.39 21.61
N ASN A 27 -6.89 -29.19 22.56
CA ASN A 27 -6.42 -27.86 22.93
C ASN A 27 -5.64 -27.17 21.80
N VAL A 28 -4.78 -27.91 21.09
CA VAL A 28 -4.05 -27.37 19.93
C VAL A 28 -5.01 -27.00 18.79
N SER A 29 -6.01 -27.85 18.51
CA SER A 29 -7.02 -27.57 17.48
C SER A 29 -7.82 -26.29 17.80
N ASN A 30 -8.26 -26.14 19.05
CA ASN A 30 -8.95 -24.94 19.52
C ASN A 30 -8.08 -23.68 19.41
N LEU A 31 -6.78 -23.77 19.76
CA LEU A 31 -5.85 -22.65 19.63
C LEU A 31 -5.66 -22.23 18.16
N MET A 32 -5.55 -23.19 17.25
CA MET A 32 -5.40 -22.93 15.81
C MET A 32 -6.66 -22.31 15.20
N SER A 33 -7.85 -22.74 15.63
CA SER A 33 -9.12 -22.15 15.19
C SER A 33 -9.24 -20.68 15.63
N LYS A 34 -8.90 -20.38 16.89
CA LYS A 34 -8.92 -19.02 17.43
C LYS A 34 -7.88 -18.11 16.77
N ALA A 35 -6.69 -18.63 16.47
CA ALA A 35 -5.67 -17.89 15.73
C ALA A 35 -6.14 -17.52 14.31
N ASN A 36 -6.88 -18.42 13.65
CA ASN A 36 -7.46 -18.14 12.33
C ASN A 36 -8.56 -17.08 12.38
N GLU A 37 -9.45 -17.11 13.38
CA GLU A 37 -10.46 -16.06 13.56
C GLU A 37 -9.84 -14.68 13.75
N VAL A 38 -8.82 -14.57 14.62
CA VAL A 38 -8.08 -13.32 14.85
C VAL A 38 -7.35 -12.85 13.57
N ALA A 39 -6.78 -13.77 12.80
CA ALA A 39 -6.13 -13.45 11.52
C ALA A 39 -7.13 -12.97 10.45
N VAL A 40 -8.37 -13.47 10.48
CA VAL A 40 -9.45 -13.05 9.58
C VAL A 40 -10.00 -11.68 10.00
N GLU A 41 -10.23 -11.45 11.29
CA GLU A 41 -10.68 -10.16 11.83
C GLU A 41 -9.66 -9.04 11.58
N THR A 42 -8.36 -9.29 11.77
CA THR A 42 -7.30 -8.30 11.47
C THR A 42 -7.19 -7.98 9.97
N LYS A 43 -7.42 -8.96 9.09
CA LYS A 43 -7.50 -8.73 7.63
C LYS A 43 -8.75 -7.93 7.23
N LEU A 44 -9.89 -8.19 7.85
CA LEU A 44 -11.13 -7.45 7.62
C LEU A 44 -11.02 -6.01 8.12
N GLN A 45 -10.46 -5.81 9.31
CA GLN A 45 -10.26 -4.50 9.92
C GLN A 45 -9.30 -3.64 9.09
N SER A 46 -8.14 -4.18 8.70
CA SER A 46 -7.19 -3.44 7.82
C SER A 46 -7.76 -3.10 6.44
N LYS A 47 -8.69 -3.91 5.91
CA LYS A 47 -9.39 -3.63 4.64
C LYS A 47 -10.46 -2.54 4.81
N LYS A 48 -11.17 -2.53 5.96
CA LYS A 48 -12.19 -1.55 6.31
C LYS A 48 -11.58 -0.18 6.65
N ASP A 49 -10.45 -0.16 7.35
CA ASP A 49 -9.70 1.05 7.67
C ASP A 49 -9.05 1.69 6.42
N LYS A 50 -8.62 0.87 5.45
CA LYS A 50 -8.22 1.37 4.13
C LYS A 50 -9.41 1.97 3.38
N ALA A 51 -10.55 1.28 3.32
CA ALA A 51 -11.73 1.76 2.60
C ALA A 51 -12.32 3.07 3.17
N ASN A 52 -12.29 3.24 4.49
CA ASN A 52 -12.87 4.42 5.15
C ASN A 52 -11.95 5.65 5.11
N ASN A 53 -10.63 5.48 5.15
CA ASN A 53 -9.69 6.60 5.07
C ASN A 53 -9.55 7.19 3.65
N ILE A 54 -9.83 6.40 2.60
CA ILE A 54 -9.74 6.86 1.20
C ILE A 54 -10.83 7.88 0.87
N ASN A 55 -12.01 7.80 1.50
CA ASN A 55 -13.15 8.67 1.20
C ASN A 55 -13.21 9.97 2.02
N LEU A 56 -12.36 10.13 3.03
CA LEU A 56 -12.34 11.32 3.89
C LEU A 56 -11.20 12.30 3.59
N VAL A 57 -10.39 12.07 2.56
CA VAL A 57 -9.53 13.10 1.99
C VAL A 57 -10.37 13.88 0.97
N SER A 58 -11.11 14.85 1.49
CA SER A 58 -11.90 15.86 0.77
C SER A 58 -11.46 16.08 -0.68
N ARG A 59 -12.26 15.60 -1.64
CA ARG A 59 -12.15 15.96 -3.07
C ARG A 59 -12.22 17.48 -3.31
N GLY A 60 -12.62 18.25 -2.30
CA GLY A 60 -12.71 19.72 -2.31
C GLY A 60 -11.40 20.46 -2.05
N SER A 61 -10.33 19.82 -1.56
CA SER A 61 -9.04 20.51 -1.29
C SER A 61 -7.96 20.28 -2.34
N VAL A 62 -8.21 19.45 -3.34
CA VAL A 62 -7.20 19.08 -4.33
C VAL A 62 -7.20 20.08 -5.49
N PRO A 63 -6.03 20.66 -5.85
CA PRO A 63 -5.92 21.60 -6.96
C PRO A 63 -6.37 21.00 -8.30
N GLU A 64 -6.92 21.84 -9.18
CA GLU A 64 -7.44 21.38 -10.47
C GLU A 64 -6.36 20.79 -11.37
N SER A 65 -5.15 21.35 -11.35
CA SER A 65 -4.00 20.81 -12.09
C SER A 65 -3.70 19.35 -11.73
N HIS A 66 -3.72 19.03 -10.43
CA HIS A 66 -3.52 17.66 -9.95
C HIS A 66 -4.66 16.74 -10.44
N LYS A 67 -5.91 17.20 -10.41
CA LYS A 67 -7.07 16.43 -10.87
C LYS A 67 -6.98 16.14 -12.37
N MET A 68 -6.67 17.14 -13.19
CA MET A 68 -6.52 16.97 -14.63
C MET A 68 -5.45 15.96 -15.00
N ILE A 69 -4.30 16.00 -14.31
CA ILE A 69 -3.19 15.07 -14.54
C ILE A 69 -3.57 13.66 -14.08
N ALA A 70 -4.20 13.52 -12.92
CA ALA A 70 -4.69 12.24 -12.44
C ALA A 70 -5.75 11.65 -13.36
N ASP A 71 -6.69 12.45 -13.85
CA ASP A 71 -7.71 12.04 -14.81
C ASP A 71 -7.10 11.54 -16.12
N SER A 72 -6.12 12.27 -16.67
CA SER A 72 -5.36 11.87 -17.86
C SER A 72 -4.59 10.55 -17.63
N PHE A 73 -4.00 10.38 -16.45
CA PHE A 73 -3.31 9.15 -16.11
C PHE A 73 -4.30 7.97 -15.98
N MET A 74 -5.41 8.15 -15.26
CA MET A 74 -6.38 7.09 -14.97
C MET A 74 -7.20 6.68 -16.19
N ILE A 75 -7.56 7.60 -17.09
CA ILE A 75 -8.27 7.24 -18.32
C ILE A 75 -7.41 6.35 -19.23
N ILE A 76 -6.11 6.66 -19.37
CA ILE A 76 -5.18 5.84 -20.13
C ILE A 76 -5.05 4.46 -19.47
N LYS A 77 -4.85 4.43 -18.15
CA LYS A 77 -4.77 3.17 -17.38
C LYS A 77 -6.05 2.33 -17.54
N LYS A 78 -7.22 2.95 -17.61
CA LYS A 78 -8.52 2.27 -17.80
C LYS A 78 -8.69 1.70 -19.20
N ILE A 79 -8.29 2.44 -20.25
CA ILE A 79 -8.44 1.99 -21.64
C ILE A 79 -7.44 0.87 -21.97
N PHE A 80 -6.19 1.01 -21.55
CA PHE A 80 -5.10 0.12 -21.98
C PHE A 80 -4.65 -0.88 -20.91
N GLY A 81 -5.20 -0.82 -19.69
CA GLY A 81 -4.81 -1.65 -18.54
C GLY A 81 -3.48 -1.24 -17.89
N LYS A 82 -2.55 -0.67 -18.66
CA LYS A 82 -1.31 -0.02 -18.21
C LYS A 82 -1.20 1.35 -18.88
N PRO A 83 -0.51 2.34 -18.29
CA PRO A 83 -0.11 3.52 -19.05
C PRO A 83 0.99 3.10 -20.04
N VAL A 84 0.62 2.93 -21.30
CA VAL A 84 1.44 2.26 -22.34
C VAL A 84 2.63 3.10 -22.85
N ILE A 85 2.77 4.35 -22.41
CA ILE A 85 3.79 5.24 -22.98
C ILE A 85 5.04 5.26 -22.09
N GLN A 86 6.16 4.75 -22.61
CA GLN A 86 7.48 4.99 -22.04
C GLN A 86 7.82 6.48 -22.15
N CYS A 87 7.40 7.27 -21.16
CA CYS A 87 7.74 8.68 -21.05
C CYS A 87 8.96 8.86 -20.14
N ARG A 88 10.16 8.61 -20.68
CA ARG A 88 11.39 8.92 -19.94
C ARG A 88 11.42 10.42 -19.61
N PRO A 89 11.57 10.81 -18.34
CA PRO A 89 11.75 12.22 -17.97
C PRO A 89 13.01 12.80 -18.62
N LEU A 90 12.94 14.05 -19.05
CA LEU A 90 14.08 14.76 -19.65
C LEU A 90 15.08 15.17 -18.57
N THR A 91 16.34 15.36 -18.97
CA THR A 91 17.40 15.83 -18.04
C THR A 91 17.02 17.16 -17.38
N GLU A 92 16.47 18.09 -18.15
CA GLU A 92 15.98 19.39 -17.66
C GLU A 92 14.89 19.25 -16.58
N GLU A 93 14.02 18.24 -16.71
CA GLU A 93 12.97 17.96 -15.72
C GLU A 93 13.57 17.40 -14.42
N MET A 94 14.64 16.60 -14.51
CA MET A 94 15.36 16.08 -13.35
C MET A 94 16.13 17.20 -12.63
N GLU A 95 16.78 18.09 -13.38
CA GLU A 95 17.40 19.30 -12.84
C GLU A 95 16.37 20.22 -12.17
N PHE A 96 15.17 20.32 -12.75
CA PHE A 96 14.07 21.09 -12.16
C PHE A 96 13.61 20.48 -10.82
N LEU A 97 13.49 19.15 -10.72
CA LEU A 97 13.20 18.49 -9.44
C LEU A 97 14.32 18.74 -8.41
N ALA A 98 15.57 18.61 -8.83
CA ALA A 98 16.73 18.82 -7.97
C ALA A 98 16.81 20.26 -7.42
N LYS A 99 16.38 21.26 -8.21
CA LYS A 99 16.27 22.66 -7.76
C LYS A 99 15.37 22.85 -6.53
N TYR A 100 14.39 21.96 -6.33
CA TYR A 100 13.46 21.98 -5.19
C TYR A 100 13.73 20.86 -4.19
N ASP A 101 14.94 20.26 -4.22
CA ASP A 101 15.37 19.17 -3.35
C ASP A 101 14.48 17.90 -3.44
N PHE A 102 13.87 17.67 -4.61
CA PHE A 102 13.08 16.47 -4.85
C PHE A 102 13.93 15.35 -5.46
N ASN A 103 13.91 14.19 -4.82
CA ASN A 103 14.52 12.98 -5.36
C ASN A 103 13.69 12.39 -6.50
N GLN A 104 14.33 11.64 -7.39
CA GLN A 104 13.62 10.85 -8.40
C GLN A 104 12.63 9.87 -7.73
N LEU A 105 11.52 9.63 -8.41
CA LEU A 105 10.43 8.83 -7.85
C LEU A 105 10.86 7.39 -7.53
N GLU A 106 11.79 6.84 -8.32
CA GLU A 106 12.36 5.50 -8.12
C GLU A 106 13.17 5.35 -6.83
N PHE A 107 13.79 6.43 -6.34
CA PHE A 107 14.60 6.44 -5.11
C PHE A 107 13.86 7.08 -3.93
N SER A 108 12.55 7.27 -4.06
CA SER A 108 11.73 7.89 -3.04
C SER A 108 10.97 6.85 -2.23
N THR A 109 10.83 7.10 -0.93
CA THR A 109 9.99 6.30 -0.04
C THR A 109 8.55 6.79 -0.08
N TYR A 110 7.61 5.93 0.30
CA TYR A 110 6.19 6.27 0.41
C TYR A 110 5.95 7.58 1.19
N LYS A 111 6.57 7.71 2.38
CA LYS A 111 6.41 8.87 3.26
C LYS A 111 6.99 10.16 2.66
N GLN A 112 8.10 10.09 1.93
CA GLN A 112 8.68 11.25 1.25
C GLN A 112 7.71 11.80 0.20
N ILE A 113 7.10 10.93 -0.60
CA ILE A 113 6.12 11.32 -1.61
C ILE A 113 4.84 11.88 -0.99
N GLU A 114 4.35 11.33 0.12
CA GLU A 114 3.19 11.92 0.82
C GLU A 114 3.47 13.35 1.32
N ASN A 115 4.65 13.57 1.89
CA ASN A 115 5.08 14.89 2.35
C ASN A 115 5.19 15.87 1.18
N GLU A 116 5.80 15.42 0.08
CA GLU A 116 5.89 16.19 -1.16
C GLU A 116 4.50 16.55 -1.71
N LEU A 117 3.60 15.59 -1.85
CA LEU A 117 2.25 15.84 -2.35
C LEU A 117 1.48 16.83 -1.47
N SER A 118 1.67 16.77 -0.15
CA SER A 118 1.12 17.75 0.79
C SER A 118 1.70 19.15 0.58
N LEU A 119 3.01 19.25 0.31
CA LEU A 119 3.69 20.50 -0.01
C LEU A 119 3.18 21.09 -1.34
N LEU A 120 3.11 20.28 -2.39
CA LEU A 120 2.62 20.69 -3.70
C LEU A 120 1.19 21.22 -3.62
N LYS A 121 0.28 20.54 -2.89
CA LYS A 121 -1.07 21.07 -2.66
C LYS A 121 -1.05 22.47 -2.05
N LYS A 122 -0.18 22.73 -1.07
CA LYS A 122 -0.03 24.06 -0.47
C LYS A 122 0.52 25.07 -1.48
N TRP A 123 1.48 24.66 -2.31
CA TRP A 123 2.09 25.50 -3.33
C TRP A 123 1.10 25.87 -4.44
N SER A 124 0.21 24.98 -4.85
CA SER A 124 -0.82 25.28 -5.86
C SER A 124 -1.81 26.37 -5.42
N TYR A 125 -2.03 26.55 -4.12
CA TYR A 125 -2.85 27.65 -3.57
C TYR A 125 -2.03 28.85 -3.09
N SER A 126 -0.72 28.85 -3.32
CA SER A 126 0.14 29.97 -2.97
C SER A 126 -0.26 31.22 -3.76
N ARG A 127 -0.13 32.40 -3.14
CA ARG A 127 -0.32 33.68 -3.83
C ARG A 127 0.85 34.00 -4.77
N ASN A 128 1.98 33.32 -4.62
CA ASN A 128 3.12 33.50 -5.50
C ASN A 128 2.92 32.67 -6.79
N PRO A 129 2.81 33.32 -7.96
CA PRO A 129 2.58 32.63 -9.23
C PRO A 129 3.74 31.72 -9.64
N GLU A 130 4.98 32.01 -9.22
CA GLU A 130 6.13 31.16 -9.54
C GLU A 130 6.07 29.83 -8.80
N ILE A 131 5.68 29.86 -7.52
CA ILE A 131 5.53 28.66 -6.68
C ILE A 131 4.36 27.81 -7.18
N GLN A 132 3.26 28.45 -7.59
CA GLN A 132 2.12 27.75 -8.18
C GLN A 132 2.51 27.05 -9.48
N LYS A 133 3.17 27.75 -10.40
CA LYS A 133 3.66 27.17 -11.66
C LYS A 133 4.67 26.05 -11.42
N ALA A 134 5.57 26.21 -10.45
CA ALA A 134 6.52 25.17 -10.07
C ALA A 134 5.79 23.92 -9.57
N SER A 135 4.77 24.08 -8.73
CA SER A 135 3.94 22.96 -8.26
C SER A 135 3.30 22.19 -9.41
N ASP A 136 2.71 22.91 -10.36
CA ASP A 136 2.04 22.32 -11.52
C ASP A 136 3.03 21.60 -12.46
N ALA A 137 4.23 22.16 -12.61
CA ALA A 137 5.31 21.52 -13.35
C ALA A 137 5.80 20.24 -12.66
N ILE A 138 6.05 20.29 -11.34
CA ILE A 138 6.52 19.13 -10.57
C ILE A 138 5.51 17.98 -10.64
N ILE A 139 4.22 18.24 -10.44
CA ILE A 139 3.21 17.17 -10.49
C ILE A 139 3.11 16.55 -11.90
N THR A 140 3.37 17.34 -12.95
CA THR A 140 3.45 16.84 -14.33
C THR A 140 4.65 15.94 -14.53
N ILE A 141 5.82 16.34 -14.02
CA ILE A 141 7.05 15.51 -14.05
C ILE A 141 6.82 14.21 -13.28
N ARG A 142 6.20 14.27 -12.08
CA ARG A 142 5.86 13.09 -11.28
C ARG A 142 4.96 12.12 -12.04
N ALA A 143 3.97 12.62 -12.79
CA ALA A 143 3.14 11.77 -13.61
C ALA A 143 3.91 11.11 -14.76
N LYS A 144 4.89 11.80 -15.37
CA LYS A 144 5.78 11.22 -16.38
C LYS A 144 6.69 10.14 -15.79
N GLU A 145 7.33 10.41 -14.65
CA GLU A 145 8.13 9.44 -13.92
C GLU A 145 7.29 8.20 -13.63
N LEU A 146 6.09 8.37 -13.05
CA LEU A 146 5.22 7.24 -12.74
C LEU A 146 4.94 6.39 -13.98
N LYS A 147 4.50 7.01 -15.09
CA LYS A 147 4.25 6.30 -16.36
C LYS A 147 5.48 5.51 -16.83
N ASN A 148 6.66 6.13 -16.77
CA ASN A 148 7.91 5.47 -17.13
C ASN A 148 8.16 4.25 -16.25
N LEU A 149 8.01 4.38 -14.93
CA LEU A 149 8.17 3.27 -13.99
C LEU A 149 7.18 2.15 -14.30
N ILE A 150 5.89 2.43 -14.54
CA ILE A 150 4.92 1.37 -14.88
C ILE A 150 5.33 0.65 -16.16
N ALA A 151 5.75 1.41 -17.17
CA ALA A 151 6.15 0.87 -18.47
C ALA A 151 7.44 0.03 -18.39
N THR A 152 8.35 0.33 -17.46
CA THR A 152 9.56 -0.44 -17.18
C THR A 152 9.36 -1.52 -16.10
N ASN A 153 8.11 -1.82 -15.72
CA ASN A 153 7.74 -2.74 -14.64
C ASN A 153 8.36 -2.38 -13.27
N TYR A 154 8.23 -1.12 -12.89
CA TYR A 154 8.47 -0.52 -11.57
C TYR A 154 9.86 -0.73 -10.96
N VAL A 155 10.87 -0.87 -11.83
CA VAL A 155 12.31 -0.84 -11.51
C VAL A 155 12.85 -2.13 -10.88
N ASN A 156 14.05 -2.51 -11.32
CA ASN A 156 14.91 -3.55 -10.74
C ASN A 156 15.48 -3.18 -9.36
N ILE A 157 14.82 -2.34 -8.57
CA ILE A 157 15.28 -2.04 -7.19
C ILE A 157 14.85 -3.22 -6.32
N THR A 158 15.83 -3.96 -5.82
CA THR A 158 15.63 -5.11 -4.91
C THR A 158 15.14 -4.69 -3.52
N ASN A 159 15.17 -3.39 -3.21
CA ASN A 159 14.84 -2.85 -1.90
C ASN A 159 13.40 -2.32 -1.84
N GLU A 160 12.55 -3.04 -1.08
CA GLU A 160 11.13 -2.74 -0.91
C GLU A 160 10.82 -1.39 -0.21
N ILE A 161 11.83 -0.76 0.39
CA ILE A 161 11.71 0.55 1.06
C ILE A 161 11.44 1.67 0.05
N TYR A 162 11.97 1.56 -1.18
CA TYR A 162 11.79 2.56 -2.23
C TYR A 162 10.52 2.29 -3.03
N ASN A 163 9.41 2.61 -2.39
CA ASN A 163 8.06 2.35 -2.88
C ASN A 163 7.23 3.64 -3.06
N GLY A 164 7.89 4.79 -3.25
CA GLY A 164 7.26 6.10 -3.44
C GLY A 164 6.26 6.14 -4.60
N TYR A 165 6.52 5.39 -5.68
CA TYR A 165 5.59 5.27 -6.80
C TYR A 165 4.19 4.79 -6.38
N LYS A 166 4.09 3.94 -5.34
CA LYS A 166 2.79 3.48 -4.82
C LYS A 166 2.00 4.60 -4.17
N ALA A 167 2.66 5.51 -3.45
CA ALA A 167 2.01 6.67 -2.85
C ALA A 167 1.41 7.59 -3.92
N LEU A 168 2.19 7.85 -4.97
CA LEU A 168 1.76 8.70 -6.07
C LEU A 168 0.62 8.06 -6.88
N GLU A 169 0.71 6.77 -7.17
CA GLU A 169 -0.34 6.03 -7.86
C GLU A 169 -1.66 6.05 -7.06
N GLN A 170 -1.60 5.73 -5.76
CA GLN A 170 -2.76 5.81 -4.86
C GLN A 170 -3.33 7.23 -4.80
N TYR A 171 -2.48 8.25 -4.79
CA TYR A 171 -2.92 9.63 -4.82
C TYR A 171 -3.74 9.93 -6.08
N PHE A 172 -3.23 9.58 -7.28
CA PHE A 172 -3.97 9.79 -8.52
C PHE A 172 -5.26 8.98 -8.60
N GLU A 173 -5.25 7.74 -8.10
CA GLU A 173 -6.46 6.93 -7.99
C GLU A 173 -7.53 7.61 -7.12
N ASN A 174 -7.14 8.21 -6.00
CA ASN A 174 -8.08 8.83 -5.06
C ASN A 174 -8.68 10.15 -5.55
N ILE A 175 -7.93 10.93 -6.33
CA ILE A 175 -8.37 12.26 -6.77
C ILE A 175 -9.03 12.26 -8.14
N SER A 176 -8.83 11.21 -8.94
CA SER A 176 -9.42 11.12 -10.28
C SER A 176 -10.91 10.80 -10.21
N LYS A 177 -11.68 11.36 -11.16
CA LYS A 177 -13.09 10.99 -11.36
C LYS A 177 -13.27 9.61 -12.03
N TYR A 178 -12.20 9.06 -12.59
CA TYR A 178 -12.20 7.73 -13.23
C TYR A 178 -11.80 6.61 -12.25
N GLN A 179 -11.90 6.87 -10.94
CA GLN A 179 -11.65 5.89 -9.88
C GLN A 179 -12.69 4.77 -9.95
N ARG A 180 -12.27 3.60 -10.47
CA ARG A 180 -13.07 2.37 -10.69
C ARG A 180 -14.38 2.59 -11.46
#